data_AF-A0A3N4JIK1-F1
#
_entry.id   AF-A0A3N4JIK1-F1
#
_cell.length_a   1.000
_cell.length_b   1.000
_cell.length_c   1.000
_cell.angle_alpha   90.00
_cell.angle_beta   90.00
_cell.angle_gamma   90.00
#
_symmetry.space_group_name_H-M   'P 1'
#
loop_
_entity.id
_entity.type
_entity.pdbx_description
1 polymer ?
#
loop_
_entity_poly.entity_id
_entity_poly.type
_entity_poly.pdbx_seq_one_letter_code
_entity_poly.pdbx_strand_id
1 'polypeptide(L)'
;MPPLDVLMVWHAFILNPRCFLEDCYRAGKIDFWRTGLPWMIIDALIDNNFSYNLPHTAINSWQANTNMSVENLDCPDTIPIHCPKCKNPVPIPMTNPRDDTGYADSKFSQACPNRNCQAVLNIDTLSRAKFIECLDRLTSSAGTLLPGTVLDRDGKPNPEVMLPDKTWMFPNEMCKYLQTSLRTCGSDPRTADLNDIKLEMNKSLKNRKFLKSRRIPYRYLDREGKISFRRMMSRFWSNPSPFAIHLVGAVIRQGSFVEKMAEIDWLHSPAIVDTIEAATRKFERFMDMIKNHPSQCVVPTLNVDLIWHTLMGNPVNYWKYTVGLTEKFIGHDDKIDEARLGEAYAWTCEKYEKLHMLVLRSNPLPLPIHYETLLLLKTPSSARRPRSQNPRLRALRRPNP
;
A
#
# COMPACT_ATOMS: atom_id res chain seq x y z
N MET A 1 1.67 -12.18 20.76
CA MET A 1 0.94 -12.07 19.47
C MET A 1 -0.17 -11.05 19.62
N PRO A 2 -0.43 -10.21 18.60
CA PRO A 2 -1.51 -9.22 18.64
C PRO A 2 -2.88 -9.83 18.25
N PRO A 3 -3.98 -9.08 18.46
CA PRO A 3 -5.32 -9.36 17.91
C PRO A 3 -5.31 -9.60 16.39
N LEU A 4 -6.33 -10.31 15.88
CA LEU A 4 -6.41 -10.72 14.48
C LEU A 4 -6.49 -9.55 13.50
N ASP A 5 -7.27 -8.52 13.84
CA ASP A 5 -7.38 -7.28 13.06
C ASP A 5 -6.04 -6.53 12.97
N VAL A 6 -5.28 -6.50 14.07
CA VAL A 6 -3.93 -5.91 14.10
C VAL A 6 -2.95 -6.76 13.30
N LEU A 7 -3.07 -8.09 13.35
CA LEU A 7 -2.30 -9.01 12.51
C LEU A 7 -2.62 -8.78 11.02
N MET A 8 -3.87 -8.53 10.67
CA MET A 8 -4.30 -8.19 9.31
C MET A 8 -3.70 -6.87 8.83
N VAL A 9 -3.66 -5.85 9.69
CA VAL A 9 -2.97 -4.58 9.40
C VAL A 9 -1.47 -4.79 9.19
N TRP A 10 -0.83 -5.61 10.04
CA TRP A 10 0.59 -5.95 9.90
C TRP A 10 0.85 -6.71 8.59
N HIS A 11 0.01 -7.69 8.26
CA HIS A 11 0.06 -8.42 6.99
C HIS A 11 -0.06 -7.46 5.79
N ALA A 12 -1.08 -6.59 5.77
CA ALA A 12 -1.23 -5.61 4.69
C ALA A 12 -0.02 -4.66 4.57
N PHE A 13 0.63 -4.33 5.69
CA PHE A 13 1.82 -3.48 5.69
C PHE A 13 3.06 -4.21 5.15
N ILE A 14 3.32 -5.45 5.56
CA ILE A 14 4.50 -6.20 5.12
C ILE A 14 4.48 -6.51 3.62
N LEU A 15 3.28 -6.64 3.04
CA LEU A 15 3.06 -6.75 1.60
C LEU A 15 3.40 -5.49 0.81
N ASN A 16 3.82 -4.40 1.47
CA ASN A 16 4.44 -3.25 0.84
C ASN A 16 5.95 -3.22 1.18
N PRO A 17 6.75 -4.17 0.64
CA PRO A 17 8.02 -4.58 1.23
C PRO A 17 9.07 -3.45 1.30
N ARG A 18 9.11 -2.57 0.29
CA ARG A 18 9.98 -1.38 0.29
C ARG A 18 9.57 -0.36 1.35
N CYS A 19 8.27 -0.09 1.46
CA CYS A 19 7.73 0.86 2.43
C CYS A 19 7.91 0.35 3.86
N PHE A 20 7.63 -0.93 4.08
CA PHE A 20 7.79 -1.59 5.36
C PHE A 20 9.25 -1.58 5.84
N LEU A 21 10.20 -1.93 4.96
CA LEU A 21 11.63 -1.83 5.24
C LEU A 21 12.03 -0.40 5.62
N GLU A 22 11.62 0.59 4.81
CA GLU A 22 12.02 1.97 5.03
C GLU A 22 11.47 2.55 6.33
N ASP A 23 10.21 2.28 6.68
CA ASP A 23 9.63 2.74 7.95
C ASP A 23 10.28 2.05 9.14
N CYS A 24 10.52 0.74 9.08
CA CYS A 24 11.24 0.03 10.13
C CYS A 24 12.66 0.57 10.31
N TYR A 25 13.36 0.86 9.22
CA TYR A 25 14.69 1.47 9.27
C TYR A 25 14.65 2.86 9.91
N ARG A 26 13.74 3.74 9.47
CA ARG A 26 13.57 5.10 10.00
C ARG A 26 13.17 5.12 11.48
N ALA A 27 12.42 4.13 11.93
CA ALA A 27 12.00 3.99 13.33
C ALA A 27 13.03 3.27 14.22
N GLY A 28 14.17 2.81 13.68
CA GLY A 28 15.14 2.00 14.43
C GLY A 28 14.59 0.62 14.82
N LYS A 29 13.64 0.08 14.05
CA LYS A 29 12.96 -1.21 14.25
C LYS A 29 13.35 -2.23 13.19
N ILE A 30 14.61 -2.25 12.75
CA ILE A 30 15.07 -3.19 11.73
C ILE A 30 14.94 -4.65 12.16
N ASP A 31 15.03 -4.94 13.46
CA ASP A 31 14.80 -6.29 13.98
C ASP A 31 13.33 -6.72 13.84
N PHE A 32 12.38 -5.79 13.95
CA PHE A 32 10.97 -6.07 13.65
C PHE A 32 10.76 -6.41 12.17
N TRP A 33 11.44 -5.69 11.27
CA TRP A 33 11.49 -6.06 9.87
C TRP A 33 12.08 -7.46 9.69
N ARG A 34 13.21 -7.78 10.34
CA ARG A 34 13.87 -9.09 10.21
C ARG A 34 13.01 -10.27 10.66
N THR A 35 12.23 -10.09 11.73
CA THR A 35 11.34 -11.13 12.27
C THR A 35 10.31 -11.60 11.25
N GLY A 36 9.76 -10.66 10.45
CA GLY A 36 8.64 -10.97 9.55
C GLY A 36 7.39 -11.43 10.31
N LEU A 37 6.45 -12.05 9.59
CA LEU A 37 5.29 -12.66 10.21
C LEU A 37 5.66 -14.00 10.86
N PRO A 38 5.36 -14.21 12.14
CA PRO A 38 5.69 -15.44 12.84
C PRO A 38 4.69 -16.55 12.50
N TRP A 39 4.71 -17.04 11.26
CA TRP A 39 3.73 -18.00 10.72
C TRP A 39 3.52 -19.22 11.60
N MET A 40 4.60 -19.82 12.14
CA MET A 40 4.48 -20.97 13.05
C MET A 40 3.68 -20.66 14.32
N ILE A 41 3.81 -19.44 14.85
CA ILE A 41 3.05 -19.02 16.03
C ILE A 41 1.61 -18.72 15.64
N ILE A 42 1.40 -18.06 14.49
CA ILE A 42 0.05 -17.76 13.98
C ILE A 42 -0.73 -19.05 13.75
N ASP A 43 -0.14 -20.02 13.07
CA ASP A 43 -0.71 -21.33 12.76
C ASP A 43 -1.12 -22.08 14.04
N ALA A 44 -0.24 -22.12 15.05
CA ALA A 44 -0.52 -22.75 16.33
C ALA A 44 -1.68 -22.11 17.14
N LEU A 45 -2.12 -20.91 16.75
CA LEU A 45 -3.25 -20.20 17.37
C LEU A 45 -4.56 -20.36 16.58
N ILE A 46 -4.52 -21.00 15.41
CA ILE A 46 -5.70 -21.25 14.58
C ILE A 46 -6.18 -22.68 14.83
N ASP A 47 -7.45 -22.84 15.22
CA ASP A 47 -8.04 -24.17 15.42
C ASP A 47 -8.58 -24.79 14.12
N ASN A 48 -9.10 -26.01 14.21
CA ASN A 48 -9.68 -26.73 13.07
C ASN A 48 -10.93 -26.05 12.48
N ASN A 49 -11.51 -25.08 13.17
CA ASN A 49 -12.65 -24.28 12.70
C ASN A 49 -12.18 -22.92 12.13
N PHE A 50 -10.88 -22.75 11.89
CA PHE A 50 -10.26 -21.50 11.46
C PHE A 50 -10.47 -20.31 12.41
N SER A 51 -10.73 -20.58 13.70
CA SER A 51 -10.84 -19.53 14.70
C SER A 51 -9.46 -19.20 15.27
N TYR A 52 -9.12 -17.91 15.29
CA TYR A 52 -7.87 -17.42 15.85
C TYR A 52 -8.02 -17.18 17.35
N ASN A 53 -7.41 -18.03 18.16
CA ASN A 53 -7.59 -18.08 19.61
C ASN A 53 -6.36 -17.52 20.33
N LEU A 54 -6.42 -16.26 20.78
CA LEU A 54 -5.33 -15.67 21.55
C LEU A 54 -5.27 -16.22 22.98
N PRO A 55 -4.08 -16.59 23.50
CA PRO A 55 -3.95 -17.01 24.88
C PRO A 55 -4.14 -15.82 25.83
N HIS A 56 -4.68 -16.06 27.03
CA HIS A 56 -4.92 -15.02 28.04
C HIS A 56 -3.67 -14.18 28.36
N THR A 57 -2.48 -14.78 28.31
CA THR A 57 -1.21 -14.06 28.51
C THR A 57 -0.96 -13.01 27.43
N ALA A 58 -1.30 -13.30 26.17
CA ALA A 58 -1.20 -12.34 25.08
C ALA A 58 -2.27 -11.24 25.17
N ILE A 59 -3.50 -11.60 25.56
CA ILE A 59 -4.61 -10.66 25.80
C ILE A 59 -4.22 -9.65 26.89
N ASN A 60 -3.79 -10.14 28.05
CA ASN A 60 -3.38 -9.30 29.17
C ASN A 60 -2.19 -8.41 28.79
N SER A 61 -1.21 -8.97 28.06
CA SER A 61 -0.07 -8.19 27.57
C SER A 61 -0.49 -7.13 26.57
N TRP A 62 -1.47 -7.39 25.69
CA TRP A 62 -1.99 -6.40 24.74
C TRP A 62 -2.62 -5.23 25.49
N GLN A 63 -3.61 -5.53 26.33
CA GLN A 63 -4.36 -4.53 27.08
C GLN A 63 -3.43 -3.68 27.98
N ALA A 64 -2.48 -4.31 28.67
CA ALA A 64 -1.54 -3.59 29.53
C ALA A 64 -0.59 -2.65 28.78
N ASN A 65 -0.22 -2.96 27.52
CA ASN A 65 0.72 -2.16 26.74
C ASN A 65 0.04 -1.12 25.84
N THR A 66 -1.22 -1.34 25.45
CA THR A 66 -1.91 -0.47 24.48
C THR A 66 -3.11 0.28 25.06
N ASN A 67 -3.66 -0.17 26.20
CA ASN A 67 -4.97 0.25 26.72
C ASN A 67 -6.11 0.06 25.69
N MET A 68 -5.99 -0.90 24.77
CA MET A 68 -7.02 -1.19 23.75
C MET A 68 -7.69 -2.54 24.02
N SER A 69 -8.97 -2.67 23.61
CA SER A 69 -9.65 -3.97 23.57
C SER A 69 -8.97 -4.91 22.56
N VAL A 70 -9.20 -6.21 22.74
CA VAL A 70 -8.82 -7.25 21.77
C VAL A 70 -9.86 -7.36 20.66
N GLU A 71 -11.13 -7.13 20.98
CA GLU A 71 -12.20 -7.08 19.99
C GLU A 71 -12.22 -5.72 19.30
N ASN A 72 -12.11 -5.74 17.97
CA ASN A 72 -12.09 -4.51 17.16
C ASN A 72 -13.44 -3.78 17.15
N LEU A 73 -14.54 -4.48 17.46
CA LEU A 73 -15.88 -3.91 17.57
C LEU A 73 -16.05 -3.05 18.83
N ASP A 74 -15.19 -3.22 19.85
CA ASP A 74 -15.17 -2.39 21.05
C ASP A 74 -14.39 -1.08 20.83
N CYS A 75 -14.41 -0.54 19.60
CA CYS A 75 -13.74 0.70 19.27
C CYS A 75 -14.43 1.87 20.00
N PRO A 76 -13.68 2.82 20.59
CA PRO A 76 -14.31 3.96 21.26
C PRO A 76 -15.13 4.82 20.28
N ASP A 77 -16.25 5.37 20.76
CA ASP A 77 -17.12 6.28 19.99
C ASP A 77 -16.37 7.50 19.46
N THR A 78 -15.28 7.90 20.13
CA THR A 78 -14.43 9.01 19.73
C THR A 78 -12.96 8.63 19.76
N ILE A 79 -12.19 9.16 18.81
CA ILE A 79 -10.73 9.06 18.77
C ILE A 79 -10.10 10.44 19.09
N PRO A 80 -9.14 10.51 20.01
CA PRO A 80 -8.47 11.77 20.31
C PRO A 80 -7.41 12.08 19.25
N ILE A 81 -7.56 13.19 18.53
CA ILE A 81 -6.54 13.73 17.62
C ILE A 81 -5.95 15.01 18.21
N HIS A 82 -4.62 15.06 18.33
CA HIS A 82 -3.95 16.29 18.77
C HIS A 82 -3.98 17.33 17.65
N CYS A 83 -4.56 18.50 17.94
CA CYS A 83 -4.61 19.60 16.97
C CYS A 83 -3.19 20.00 16.53
N PRO A 84 -2.84 19.96 15.24
CA PRO A 84 -1.50 20.30 14.77
C PRO A 84 -1.01 21.69 15.19
N LYS A 85 -1.94 22.63 15.33
CA LYS A 85 -1.69 24.05 15.64
C LYS A 85 -1.53 24.30 17.14
N CYS A 86 -2.52 23.96 17.97
CA CYS A 86 -2.51 24.26 19.41
C CYS A 86 -2.12 23.07 20.31
N LYS A 87 -1.94 21.87 19.74
CA LYS A 87 -1.60 20.63 20.44
C LYS A 87 -2.66 20.09 21.41
N ASN A 88 -3.76 20.81 21.64
CA ASN A 88 -4.87 20.30 22.44
C ASN A 88 -5.47 19.03 21.81
N PRO A 89 -5.82 18.01 22.62
CA PRO A 89 -6.55 16.85 22.13
C PRO A 89 -7.96 17.28 21.70
N VAL A 90 -8.38 16.78 20.54
CA VAL A 90 -9.72 16.97 19.97
C VAL A 90 -10.38 15.60 19.91
N PRO A 91 -11.40 15.31 20.74
CA PRO A 91 -12.17 14.08 20.60
C PRO A 91 -13.02 14.17 19.34
N ILE A 92 -12.76 13.28 18.39
CA ILE A 92 -13.47 13.23 17.10
C ILE A 92 -14.35 11.98 17.09
N PRO A 93 -15.66 12.09 16.81
CA PRO A 93 -16.51 10.91 16.69
C PRO A 93 -16.04 10.02 15.54
N MET A 94 -16.14 8.70 15.72
CA MET A 94 -15.74 7.75 14.69
C MET A 94 -16.56 7.95 13.40
N THR A 95 -17.87 8.12 13.54
CA THR A 95 -18.81 8.45 12.46
C THR A 95 -19.76 9.56 12.91
N ASN A 96 -20.24 10.36 11.96
CA ASN A 96 -21.27 11.37 12.16
C ASN A 96 -22.35 11.19 11.08
N PRO A 97 -23.47 10.51 11.40
CA PRO A 97 -24.49 10.15 10.42
C PRO A 97 -25.28 11.35 9.87
N ARG A 98 -25.11 12.56 10.43
CA ARG A 98 -25.83 13.75 9.96
C ARG A 98 -25.19 14.39 8.74
N ASP A 99 -23.86 14.37 8.66
CA ASP A 99 -23.09 15.16 7.68
C ASP A 99 -21.85 14.44 7.11
N ASP A 100 -21.57 13.21 7.56
CA ASP A 100 -20.42 12.39 7.17
C ASP A 100 -19.06 13.02 7.54
N THR A 101 -18.98 13.71 8.68
CA THR A 101 -17.76 14.41 9.13
C THR A 101 -16.95 13.71 10.23
N GLY A 102 -17.36 12.51 10.64
CA GLY A 102 -16.61 11.67 11.59
C GLY A 102 -15.26 11.21 11.02
N TYR A 103 -14.39 10.67 11.88
CA TYR A 103 -13.04 10.28 11.51
C TYR A 103 -12.97 9.24 10.38
N ALA A 104 -13.88 8.27 10.39
CA ALA A 104 -13.99 7.21 9.39
C ALA A 104 -14.90 7.58 8.21
N ASP A 105 -15.51 8.77 8.22
CA ASP A 105 -16.47 9.17 7.19
C ASP A 105 -15.79 9.81 5.97
N SER A 106 -16.50 9.79 4.85
CA SER A 106 -15.99 10.30 3.56
C SER A 106 -15.69 11.80 3.53
N LYS A 107 -16.31 12.61 4.40
CA LYS A 107 -16.12 14.07 4.48
C LYS A 107 -15.46 14.49 5.79
N PHE A 108 -14.65 13.61 6.39
CA PHE A 108 -13.95 13.87 7.65
C PHE A 108 -13.40 15.30 7.71
N SER A 109 -13.98 16.10 8.62
CA SER A 109 -13.61 17.50 8.81
C SER A 109 -14.15 17.98 10.15
N GLN A 110 -13.27 18.40 11.05
CA GLN A 110 -13.63 18.90 12.39
C GLN A 110 -12.91 20.21 12.70
N ALA A 111 -13.59 21.14 13.37
CA ALA A 111 -12.93 22.34 13.87
C ALA A 111 -12.37 22.09 15.27
N CYS A 112 -11.17 22.58 15.55
CA CYS A 112 -10.59 22.54 16.88
C CYS A 112 -11.50 23.32 17.86
N PRO A 113 -11.97 22.71 18.97
CA PRO A 113 -12.91 23.33 19.90
C PRO A 113 -12.30 24.48 20.70
N ASN A 114 -10.96 24.59 20.71
CA ASN A 114 -10.28 25.75 21.29
C ASN A 114 -10.60 27.02 20.49
N ARG A 115 -11.36 27.95 21.11
CA ARG A 115 -11.83 29.21 20.50
C ARG A 115 -10.71 30.09 19.95
N ASN A 116 -9.51 30.03 20.54
CA ASN A 116 -8.36 30.81 20.07
C ASN A 116 -7.64 30.12 18.88
N CYS A 117 -7.91 28.82 18.67
CA CYS A 117 -7.29 28.02 17.62
C CYS A 117 -8.20 27.90 16.39
N GLN A 118 -9.35 27.23 16.52
CA GLN A 118 -10.31 26.95 15.44
C GLN A 118 -9.68 26.40 14.14
N ALA A 119 -8.57 25.65 14.26
CA ALA A 119 -7.95 25.01 13.11
C ALA A 119 -8.86 23.90 12.57
N VAL A 120 -8.86 23.67 11.27
CA VAL A 120 -9.58 22.58 10.62
C VAL A 120 -8.73 21.32 10.65
N LEU A 121 -9.31 20.22 11.13
CA LEU A 121 -8.75 18.88 11.16
C LEU A 121 -9.45 18.06 10.08
N ASN A 122 -8.74 17.79 9.00
CA ASN A 122 -9.17 16.88 7.94
C ASN A 122 -7.95 16.11 7.41
N ILE A 123 -8.14 15.25 6.42
CA ILE A 123 -7.06 14.41 5.86
C ILE A 123 -5.88 15.28 5.38
N ASP A 124 -6.12 16.37 4.68
CA ASP A 124 -5.06 17.18 4.06
C ASP A 124 -4.31 18.06 5.09
N THR A 125 -5.01 18.64 6.06
CA THR A 125 -4.37 19.42 7.15
C THR A 125 -3.57 18.53 8.10
N LEU A 126 -4.05 17.31 8.38
CA LEU A 126 -3.28 16.33 9.16
C LEU A 126 -2.11 15.75 8.35
N SER A 127 -2.25 15.56 7.04
CA SER A 127 -1.14 15.15 6.17
C SER A 127 -0.04 16.22 6.10
N ARG A 128 -0.42 17.51 6.08
CA ARG A 128 0.52 18.62 6.27
C ARG A 128 1.24 18.51 7.61
N ALA A 129 0.50 18.26 8.69
CA ALA A 129 1.08 18.13 10.03
C ALA A 129 2.15 17.02 10.09
N LYS A 130 1.84 15.84 9.53
CA LYS A 130 2.80 14.74 9.36
C LYS A 130 4.05 15.17 8.59
N PHE A 131 3.89 15.92 7.50
CA PHE A 131 5.03 16.44 6.74
C PHE A 131 5.91 17.34 7.59
N ILE A 132 5.32 18.30 8.32
CA ILE A 132 6.05 19.22 9.18
C ILE A 132 6.79 18.46 10.29
N GLU A 133 6.16 17.47 10.91
CA GLU A 133 6.80 16.63 11.91
C GLU A 133 8.02 15.86 11.34
N CYS A 134 7.91 15.36 10.10
CA CYS A 134 9.04 14.74 9.41
C CYS A 134 10.15 15.76 9.07
N LEU A 135 9.79 16.99 8.70
CA LEU A 135 10.74 18.09 8.47
C LEU A 135 11.46 18.49 9.76
N ASP A 136 10.76 18.52 10.89
CA ASP A 136 11.36 18.80 12.19
C ASP A 136 12.37 17.70 12.57
N ARG A 137 12.04 16.43 12.36
CA ARG A 137 13.00 15.33 12.54
C ARG A 137 14.21 15.42 11.60
N LEU A 138 13.99 15.79 10.32
CA LEU A 138 15.06 15.99 9.34
C LEU A 138 16.04 17.09 9.72
N THR A 139 15.53 18.16 10.33
CA THR A 139 16.32 19.35 10.71
C THR A 139 16.82 19.30 12.15
N SER A 140 16.46 18.25 12.89
CA SER A 140 17.02 17.95 14.21
C SER A 140 18.48 17.49 14.13
N SER A 141 19.16 17.43 15.27
CA SER A 141 20.52 16.89 15.38
C SER A 141 20.64 15.43 14.93
N ALA A 142 19.56 14.64 15.04
CA ALA A 142 19.53 13.25 14.57
C ALA A 142 19.45 13.12 13.04
N GLY A 143 19.00 14.18 12.34
CA GLY A 143 18.99 14.21 10.87
C GLY A 143 18.14 13.12 10.20
N THR A 144 17.04 12.67 10.82
CA THR A 144 16.23 11.57 10.29
C THR A 144 15.65 11.91 8.91
N LEU A 145 15.97 11.10 7.90
CA LEU A 145 15.55 11.34 6.52
C LEU A 145 14.02 11.25 6.34
N LEU A 146 13.51 11.99 5.36
CA LEU A 146 12.10 11.98 4.98
C LEU A 146 11.70 10.59 4.44
N PRO A 147 10.44 10.16 4.65
CA PRO A 147 9.94 8.93 4.05
C PRO A 147 9.95 9.02 2.52
N GLY A 148 10.16 7.89 1.85
CA GLY A 148 10.35 7.77 0.42
C GLY A 148 11.73 8.22 -0.08
N THR A 149 12.69 8.45 0.80
CA THR A 149 14.03 8.92 0.43
C THR A 149 15.16 7.99 0.89
N VAL A 150 14.92 6.98 1.72
CA VAL A 150 16.01 6.12 2.23
C VAL A 150 16.50 5.11 1.19
N LEU A 151 15.55 4.54 0.42
CA LEU A 151 15.87 3.52 -0.58
C LEU A 151 16.21 4.16 -1.93
N ASP A 152 17.12 3.59 -2.70
CA ASP A 152 17.35 3.99 -4.09
C ASP A 152 16.18 3.55 -5.01
N ARG A 153 16.30 3.76 -6.33
CA ARG A 153 15.27 3.36 -7.31
C ARG A 153 15.06 1.85 -7.36
N ASP A 154 16.11 1.09 -7.10
CA ASP A 154 16.12 -0.37 -7.11
C ASP A 154 15.68 -0.96 -5.77
N GLY A 155 15.36 -0.09 -4.80
CA GLY A 155 14.81 -0.46 -3.50
C GLY A 155 15.88 -0.81 -2.46
N LYS A 156 17.15 -0.46 -2.70
CA LYS A 156 18.26 -0.75 -1.80
C LYS A 156 18.54 0.36 -0.80
N PRO A 157 18.76 0.02 0.48
CA PRO A 157 19.34 0.97 1.41
C PRO A 157 20.76 1.22 0.91
N ASN A 158 21.07 2.47 0.56
CA ASN A 158 22.37 2.78 0.02
C ASN A 158 23.44 2.68 1.13
N PRO A 159 24.42 1.77 1.07
CA PRO A 159 25.49 1.69 2.06
C PRO A 159 26.40 2.94 2.05
N GLU A 160 26.39 3.72 0.96
CA GLU A 160 26.97 5.06 0.89
C GLU A 160 25.99 6.10 1.44
N VAL A 161 25.66 5.94 2.72
CA VAL A 161 24.89 6.92 3.49
C VAL A 161 25.68 8.23 3.47
N MET A 162 25.13 9.28 2.85
CA MET A 162 25.62 10.67 2.87
C MET A 162 26.76 11.04 1.92
N LEU A 163 26.82 10.55 0.68
CA LEU A 163 27.55 11.29 -0.37
C LEU A 163 26.64 12.42 -0.92
N PRO A 164 27.01 13.71 -0.76
CA PRO A 164 26.22 14.86 -1.23
C PRO A 164 26.08 14.96 -2.76
N ASP A 165 26.68 14.03 -3.51
CA ASP A 165 26.77 14.04 -4.96
C ASP A 165 25.61 13.30 -5.66
N LYS A 166 24.75 12.57 -4.92
CA LYS A 166 23.67 11.77 -5.52
C LYS A 166 22.30 12.48 -5.53
N THR A 167 21.67 12.47 -6.70
CA THR A 167 20.37 13.10 -7.03
C THR A 167 19.20 12.62 -6.18
N TRP A 168 19.22 11.40 -5.64
CA TRP A 168 18.09 10.84 -4.88
C TRP A 168 17.91 11.49 -3.51
N MET A 169 18.96 12.09 -2.92
CA MET A 169 18.88 12.86 -1.66
C MET A 169 18.27 14.25 -1.84
N PHE A 170 18.05 14.67 -3.09
CA PHE A 170 17.50 15.98 -3.43
C PHE A 170 16.30 16.42 -2.58
N PRO A 171 15.29 15.58 -2.29
CA PRO A 171 14.14 16.00 -1.51
C PRO A 171 14.52 16.43 -0.09
N ASN A 172 15.47 15.73 0.56
CA ASN A 172 15.93 16.08 1.90
C ASN A 172 16.66 17.43 1.90
N GLU A 173 17.61 17.64 0.97
CA GLU A 173 18.38 18.89 0.90
C GLU A 173 17.50 20.09 0.51
N MET A 174 16.54 19.89 -0.39
CA MET A 174 15.53 20.89 -0.71
C MET A 174 14.69 21.26 0.51
N CYS A 175 14.23 20.27 1.28
CA CYS A 175 13.43 20.51 2.48
C CYS A 175 14.22 21.22 3.58
N LYS A 176 15.50 20.85 3.79
CA LYS A 176 16.40 21.58 4.72
C LYS A 176 16.60 23.03 4.30
N TYR A 177 16.76 23.30 3.00
CA TYR A 177 16.90 24.65 2.48
C TYR A 177 15.62 25.48 2.65
N LEU A 178 14.47 24.90 2.32
CA LEU A 178 13.17 25.58 2.36
C LEU A 178 12.48 25.53 3.73
N GLN A 179 13.15 25.02 4.76
CA GLN A 179 12.53 24.62 6.02
C GLN A 179 11.65 25.71 6.66
N THR A 180 12.09 26.97 6.64
CA THR A 180 11.32 28.10 7.19
C THR A 180 10.06 28.33 6.37
N SER A 181 10.21 28.40 5.04
CA SER A 181 9.09 28.64 4.13
C SER A 181 8.07 27.50 4.14
N LEU A 182 8.52 26.25 4.26
CA LEU A 182 7.64 25.08 4.33
C LEU A 182 6.83 25.03 5.63
N ARG A 183 7.40 25.51 6.75
CA ARG A 183 6.67 25.60 8.02
C ARG A 183 5.57 26.66 7.99
N THR A 184 5.82 27.77 7.31
CA THR A 184 4.94 28.95 7.30
C THR A 184 4.10 29.10 6.03
N CYS A 185 4.20 28.20 5.05
CA CYS A 185 3.37 28.28 3.85
C CYS A 185 1.90 28.00 4.15
N GLY A 186 1.03 28.64 3.36
CA GLY A 186 -0.42 28.70 3.55
C GLY A 186 -0.85 30.04 4.16
N SER A 187 -1.79 30.73 3.51
CA SER A 187 -2.20 32.09 3.91
C SER A 187 -2.86 32.13 5.29
N ASP A 188 -3.63 31.10 5.65
CA ASP A 188 -4.23 30.94 6.97
C ASP A 188 -3.71 29.65 7.64
N PRO A 189 -2.94 29.76 8.73
CA PRO A 189 -2.46 28.60 9.47
C PRO A 189 -3.56 27.71 10.08
N ARG A 190 -4.82 28.14 10.10
CA ARG A 190 -5.97 27.32 10.55
C ARG A 190 -6.45 26.34 9.49
N THR A 191 -6.22 26.64 8.22
CA THR A 191 -6.71 25.83 7.08
C THR A 191 -5.58 25.36 6.17
N ALA A 192 -4.35 25.82 6.39
CA ALA A 192 -3.19 25.43 5.61
C ALA A 192 -3.04 23.90 5.55
N ASP A 193 -2.81 23.39 4.33
CA ASP A 193 -2.88 21.98 4.01
C ASP A 193 -1.61 21.48 3.28
N LEU A 194 -1.64 20.23 2.80
CA LEU A 194 -0.51 19.65 2.06
C LEU A 194 -0.32 20.28 0.67
N ASN A 195 -1.36 20.88 0.08
CA ASN A 195 -1.27 21.58 -1.21
C ASN A 195 -0.41 22.84 -1.10
N ASP A 196 -0.46 23.55 0.04
CA ASP A 196 0.42 24.69 0.28
C ASP A 196 1.90 24.30 0.23
N ILE A 197 2.26 23.17 0.83
CA ILE A 197 3.63 22.61 0.79
C ILE A 197 4.01 22.31 -0.66
N LYS A 198 3.13 21.61 -1.40
CA LYS A 198 3.34 21.27 -2.81
C LYS A 198 3.54 22.53 -3.67
N LEU A 199 2.74 23.57 -3.44
CA LEU A 199 2.84 24.84 -4.16
C LEU A 199 4.16 25.55 -3.87
N GLU A 200 4.57 25.63 -2.61
CA GLU A 200 5.83 26.27 -2.21
C GLU A 200 7.05 25.53 -2.77
N MET A 201 7.04 24.20 -2.76
CA MET A 201 8.07 23.38 -3.39
C MET A 201 8.14 23.62 -4.91
N ASN A 202 7.00 23.61 -5.60
CA ASN A 202 6.95 23.84 -7.05
C ASN A 202 7.40 25.24 -7.46
N LYS A 203 7.03 26.25 -6.66
CA LYS A 203 7.51 27.63 -6.83
C LYS A 203 9.03 27.71 -6.68
N SER A 204 9.58 27.03 -5.67
CA SER A 204 11.02 26.99 -5.42
C SER A 204 11.81 26.27 -6.52
N LEU A 205 11.26 25.18 -7.08
CA LEU A 205 11.85 24.49 -8.24
C LEU A 205 11.99 25.38 -9.48
N LYS A 206 11.12 26.38 -9.64
CA LYS A 206 11.18 27.37 -10.73
C LYS A 206 12.13 28.54 -10.44
N ASN A 207 12.61 28.68 -9.20
CA ASN A 207 13.40 29.83 -8.78
C ASN A 207 14.90 29.64 -9.11
N ARG A 208 15.42 30.50 -10.00
CA ARG A 208 16.84 30.49 -10.39
C ARG A 208 17.82 30.73 -9.24
N LYS A 209 17.44 31.47 -8.18
CA LYS A 209 18.32 31.70 -7.01
C LYS A 209 18.51 30.41 -6.20
N PHE A 210 17.45 29.63 -6.01
CA PHE A 210 17.52 28.33 -5.35
C PHE A 210 18.46 27.38 -6.09
N LEU A 211 18.31 27.27 -7.42
CA LEU A 211 19.19 26.46 -8.28
C LEU A 211 20.65 26.92 -8.30
N LYS A 212 20.90 28.23 -8.08
CA LYS A 212 22.26 28.81 -8.04
C LYS A 212 22.93 28.74 -6.67
N SER A 213 22.23 28.32 -5.61
CA SER A 213 22.76 28.28 -4.24
C SER A 213 23.93 27.30 -4.05
N ARG A 214 24.22 26.45 -5.05
CA ARG A 214 25.26 25.41 -5.06
C ARG A 214 25.17 24.37 -3.92
N ARG A 215 24.16 24.48 -3.04
CA ARG A 215 23.81 23.46 -2.03
C ARG A 215 23.22 22.20 -2.65
N ILE A 216 22.69 22.33 -3.87
CA ILE A 216 22.16 21.23 -4.66
C ILE A 216 22.94 21.21 -5.98
N PRO A 217 23.56 20.08 -6.38
CA PRO A 217 24.41 19.99 -7.58
C PRO A 217 23.64 20.01 -8.91
N TYR A 218 22.56 20.79 -9.03
CA TYR A 218 21.68 20.70 -10.20
C TYR A 218 21.21 22.05 -10.74
N ARG A 219 21.56 22.33 -12.01
CA ARG A 219 20.85 23.33 -12.85
C ARG A 219 19.44 22.86 -13.24
N TYR A 220 19.13 21.56 -13.12
CA TYR A 220 17.84 20.93 -13.42
C TYR A 220 17.64 19.63 -12.62
N LEU A 221 16.42 19.32 -12.17
CA LEU A 221 16.11 18.04 -11.52
C LEU A 221 16.15 16.90 -12.57
N ASP A 222 17.07 15.97 -12.40
CA ASP A 222 17.22 14.82 -13.29
C ASP A 222 16.09 13.78 -13.09
N ARG A 223 16.17 12.65 -13.80
CA ARG A 223 15.14 11.61 -13.73
C ARG A 223 15.06 11.00 -12.33
N GLU A 224 16.19 10.71 -11.69
CA GLU A 224 16.23 10.08 -10.37
C GLU A 224 15.72 11.01 -9.28
N GLY A 225 16.13 12.29 -9.30
CA GLY A 225 15.60 13.29 -8.38
C GLY A 225 14.09 13.50 -8.54
N LYS A 226 13.56 13.46 -9.77
CA LYS A 226 12.10 13.50 -10.02
C LYS A 226 11.38 12.27 -9.49
N ILE A 227 11.99 11.08 -9.57
CA ILE A 227 11.41 9.84 -9.02
C ILE A 227 11.42 9.92 -7.49
N SER A 228 12.55 10.27 -6.88
CA SER A 228 12.68 10.39 -5.42
C SER A 228 11.72 11.44 -4.85
N PHE A 229 11.61 12.62 -5.48
CA PHE A 229 10.68 13.67 -5.06
C PHE A 229 9.22 13.20 -5.09
N ARG A 230 8.79 12.56 -6.19
CA ARG A 230 7.42 12.02 -6.29
C ARG A 230 7.17 10.92 -5.26
N ARG A 231 8.13 10.02 -5.06
CA ARG A 231 8.06 8.93 -4.08
C ARG A 231 8.02 9.43 -2.64
N MET A 232 8.70 10.53 -2.33
CA MET A 232 8.63 11.18 -1.03
C MET A 232 7.26 11.84 -0.83
N MET A 233 6.79 12.64 -1.81
CA MET A 233 5.48 13.30 -1.71
C MET A 233 4.33 12.29 -1.59
N SER A 234 4.42 11.14 -2.25
CA SER A 234 3.40 10.09 -2.18
C SER A 234 3.21 9.49 -0.77
N ARG A 235 4.15 9.73 0.16
CA ARG A 235 4.05 9.26 1.56
C ARG A 235 3.15 10.12 2.42
N PHE A 236 2.89 11.35 1.97
CA PHE A 236 2.07 12.33 2.65
C PHE A 236 0.69 12.48 2.00
N TRP A 237 0.59 12.26 0.69
CA TRP A 237 -0.64 12.50 -0.04
C TRP A 237 -1.79 11.64 0.47
N SER A 238 -2.85 12.29 0.95
CA SER A 238 -4.03 11.66 1.56
C SER A 238 -3.65 10.61 2.63
N ASN A 239 -2.58 10.84 3.39
CA ASN A 239 -2.06 9.88 4.35
C ASN A 239 -1.53 10.58 5.61
N PRO A 240 -2.42 10.85 6.59
CA PRO A 240 -2.05 11.49 7.85
C PRO A 240 -1.40 10.52 8.84
N SER A 241 -1.52 9.20 8.62
CA SER A 241 -0.94 8.18 9.51
C SER A 241 0.59 8.23 9.52
N PRO A 242 1.29 7.75 10.56
CA PRO A 242 2.76 7.77 10.60
C PRO A 242 3.43 6.88 9.54
N PHE A 243 2.69 5.97 8.91
CA PHE A 243 3.21 4.98 7.97
C PHE A 243 3.37 5.53 6.55
N ALA A 244 4.27 4.93 5.76
CA ALA A 244 4.59 5.29 4.39
C ALA A 244 3.47 4.96 3.37
N ILE A 245 2.46 4.20 3.79
CA ILE A 245 1.30 3.79 2.98
C ILE A 245 -0.01 4.12 3.69
N HIS A 246 -1.09 4.21 2.92
CA HIS A 246 -2.44 4.33 3.44
C HIS A 246 -2.96 2.96 3.92
N LEU A 247 -2.68 2.63 5.18
CA LEU A 247 -2.94 1.28 5.73
C LEU A 247 -4.39 0.83 5.60
N VAL A 248 -5.37 1.72 5.84
CA VAL A 248 -6.80 1.39 5.68
C VAL A 248 -7.09 0.88 4.27
N GLY A 249 -6.53 1.56 3.26
CA GLY A 249 -6.72 1.16 1.87
C GLY A 249 -5.99 -0.13 1.52
N ALA A 250 -4.83 -0.39 2.13
CA ALA A 250 -4.11 -1.65 1.97
C ALA A 250 -4.90 -2.81 2.58
N VAL A 251 -5.45 -2.65 3.79
CA VAL A 251 -6.28 -3.66 4.46
C VAL A 251 -7.53 -3.99 3.64
N ILE A 252 -8.23 -2.98 3.11
CA ILE A 252 -9.42 -3.20 2.27
C ILE A 252 -9.07 -4.02 1.01
N ARG A 253 -7.97 -3.68 0.32
CA ARG A 253 -7.53 -4.45 -0.86
C ARG A 253 -7.18 -5.89 -0.51
N GLN A 254 -6.53 -6.10 0.64
CA GLN A 254 -6.24 -7.44 1.13
C GLN A 254 -7.50 -8.20 1.52
N GLY A 255 -8.51 -7.54 2.10
CA GLY A 255 -9.82 -8.14 2.34
C GLY A 255 -10.45 -8.67 1.05
N SER A 256 -10.47 -7.86 -0.01
CA SER A 256 -10.97 -8.31 -1.33
C SER A 256 -10.16 -9.47 -1.92
N PHE A 257 -8.85 -9.50 -1.69
CA PHE A 257 -8.03 -10.64 -2.09
C PHE A 257 -8.42 -11.92 -1.33
N VAL A 258 -8.56 -11.83 0.00
CA VAL A 258 -8.96 -12.95 0.87
C VAL A 258 -10.35 -13.48 0.48
N GLU A 259 -11.32 -12.60 0.23
CA GLU A 259 -12.66 -12.99 -0.24
C GLU A 259 -12.58 -13.82 -1.53
N LYS A 260 -11.83 -13.35 -2.54
CA LYS A 260 -11.63 -14.09 -3.80
C LYS A 260 -10.98 -15.46 -3.57
N MET A 261 -10.00 -15.53 -2.68
CA MET A 261 -9.33 -16.80 -2.36
C MET A 261 -10.26 -17.77 -1.62
N ALA A 262 -11.12 -17.26 -0.74
CA ALA A 262 -12.13 -18.04 -0.03
C ALA A 262 -13.22 -18.56 -0.99
N GLU A 263 -13.69 -17.75 -1.92
CA GLU A 263 -14.68 -18.14 -2.93
C GLU A 263 -14.19 -19.26 -3.87
N ILE A 264 -12.88 -19.27 -4.17
CA ILE A 264 -12.25 -20.33 -4.97
C ILE A 264 -12.16 -21.65 -4.18
N ASP A 265 -12.15 -21.58 -2.85
CA ASP A 265 -12.22 -22.71 -1.93
C ASP A 265 -11.07 -23.73 -2.06
N TRP A 266 -9.85 -23.25 -2.31
CA TRP A 266 -8.67 -24.13 -2.40
C TRP A 266 -8.38 -24.90 -1.11
N LEU A 267 -8.71 -24.33 0.06
CA LEU A 267 -8.42 -24.95 1.35
C LEU A 267 -9.10 -26.32 1.52
N HIS A 268 -10.25 -26.53 0.87
CA HIS A 268 -10.97 -27.80 0.91
C HIS A 268 -10.69 -28.70 -0.31
N SER A 269 -9.78 -28.29 -1.21
CA SER A 269 -9.42 -29.08 -2.38
C SER A 269 -8.58 -30.31 -1.99
N PRO A 270 -8.93 -31.52 -2.44
CA PRO A 270 -8.10 -32.71 -2.23
C PRO A 270 -6.74 -32.63 -2.96
N ALA A 271 -6.61 -31.71 -3.93
CA ALA A 271 -5.38 -31.49 -4.70
C ALA A 271 -4.60 -30.24 -4.24
N ILE A 272 -4.80 -29.77 -3.00
CA ILE A 272 -4.20 -28.54 -2.49
C ILE A 272 -2.67 -28.55 -2.57
N VAL A 273 -2.04 -29.68 -2.26
CA VAL A 273 -0.57 -29.84 -2.33
C VAL A 273 -0.08 -29.64 -3.77
N ASP A 274 -0.65 -30.37 -4.73
CA ASP A 274 -0.31 -30.24 -6.15
C ASP A 274 -0.57 -28.82 -6.69
N THR A 275 -1.65 -28.19 -6.20
CA THR A 275 -2.03 -26.82 -6.57
C THR A 275 -1.00 -25.81 -6.09
N ILE A 276 -0.53 -25.92 -4.84
CA ILE A 276 0.51 -25.05 -4.27
C ILE A 276 1.85 -25.25 -4.99
N GLU A 277 2.23 -26.49 -5.28
CA GLU A 277 3.44 -26.77 -6.05
C GLU A 277 3.38 -26.18 -7.46
N ALA A 278 2.24 -26.34 -8.15
CA ALA A 278 2.04 -25.75 -9.47
C ALA A 278 2.04 -24.22 -9.43
N ALA A 279 1.46 -23.61 -8.39
CA ALA A 279 1.49 -22.17 -8.17
C ALA A 279 2.92 -21.67 -7.91
N THR A 280 3.71 -22.42 -7.15
CA THR A 280 5.13 -22.09 -6.87
C THR A 280 5.96 -22.10 -8.15
N ARG A 281 5.81 -23.13 -9.01
CA ARG A 281 6.47 -23.16 -10.33
C ARG A 281 6.04 -22.00 -11.24
N LYS A 282 4.77 -21.57 -11.16
CA LYS A 282 4.28 -20.38 -11.88
C LYS A 282 4.88 -19.09 -11.32
N PHE A 283 5.06 -19.00 -10.01
CA PHE A 283 5.71 -17.86 -9.36
C PHE A 283 7.19 -17.71 -9.77
N GLU A 284 7.94 -18.79 -9.87
CA GLU A 284 9.33 -18.76 -10.37
C GLU A 284 9.40 -18.18 -11.78
N ARG A 285 8.53 -18.65 -12.68
CA ARG A 285 8.40 -18.12 -14.06
C ARG A 285 7.98 -16.65 -14.09
N PHE A 286 7.06 -16.27 -13.21
CA PHE A 286 6.64 -14.88 -13.04
C PHE A 286 7.83 -13.98 -12.62
N MET A 287 8.67 -14.46 -11.70
CA MET A 287 9.87 -13.74 -11.28
C MET A 287 10.93 -13.66 -12.39
N ASP A 288 11.09 -14.71 -13.21
CA ASP A 288 11.92 -14.66 -14.41
C ASP A 288 11.40 -13.64 -15.43
N MET A 289 10.09 -13.48 -15.57
CA MET A 289 9.51 -12.44 -16.42
C MET A 289 9.85 -11.04 -15.89
N ILE A 290 9.74 -10.81 -14.58
CA ILE A 290 10.16 -9.54 -13.96
C ILE A 290 11.63 -9.25 -14.22
N LYS A 291 12.50 -10.26 -14.04
CA LYS A 291 13.95 -10.15 -14.29
C LYS A 291 14.24 -9.76 -15.75
N ASN A 292 13.62 -10.44 -16.70
CA ASN A 292 13.89 -10.28 -18.13
C ASN A 292 13.18 -9.06 -18.75
N HIS A 293 12.18 -8.50 -18.07
CA HIS A 293 11.40 -7.35 -18.54
C HIS A 293 11.30 -6.24 -17.47
N PRO A 294 12.43 -5.65 -17.04
CA PRO A 294 12.48 -4.77 -15.87
C PRO A 294 11.76 -3.42 -16.04
N SER A 295 11.31 -3.08 -17.24
CA SER A 295 10.51 -1.89 -17.54
C SER A 295 9.00 -2.18 -17.65
N GLN A 296 8.60 -3.45 -17.63
CA GLN A 296 7.21 -3.87 -17.80
C GLN A 296 6.54 -4.11 -16.46
N CYS A 297 5.25 -3.84 -16.41
CA CYS A 297 4.42 -4.19 -15.26
C CYS A 297 3.93 -5.63 -15.46
N VAL A 298 4.51 -6.58 -14.73
CA VAL A 298 4.08 -7.99 -14.78
C VAL A 298 2.99 -8.21 -13.74
N VAL A 299 1.85 -8.77 -14.15
CA VAL A 299 0.67 -8.94 -13.29
C VAL A 299 0.51 -10.40 -12.89
N PRO A 300 0.52 -10.74 -11.59
CA PRO A 300 0.35 -12.13 -11.15
C PRO A 300 -1.10 -12.58 -11.29
N THR A 301 -1.31 -13.89 -11.50
CA THR A 301 -2.61 -14.53 -11.25
C THR A 301 -2.82 -14.71 -9.75
N LEU A 302 -4.06 -14.92 -9.29
CA LEU A 302 -4.37 -15.05 -7.85
C LEU A 302 -3.51 -16.10 -7.12
N ASN A 303 -3.26 -17.25 -7.75
CA ASN A 303 -2.41 -18.29 -7.17
C ASN A 303 -0.93 -17.88 -7.06
N VAL A 304 -0.42 -17.13 -8.04
CA VAL A 304 0.95 -16.61 -8.02
C VAL A 304 1.08 -15.50 -6.97
N ASP A 305 0.06 -14.64 -6.86
CA ASP A 305 0.03 -13.55 -5.89
C ASP A 305 -0.04 -14.09 -4.45
N LEU A 306 -0.79 -15.18 -4.20
CA LEU A 306 -0.79 -15.88 -2.91
C LEU A 306 0.60 -16.38 -2.50
N ILE A 307 1.33 -17.03 -3.41
CA ILE A 307 2.71 -17.48 -3.17
C ILE A 307 3.61 -16.27 -2.89
N TRP A 308 3.43 -15.19 -3.65
CA TRP A 308 4.19 -13.96 -3.48
C TRP A 308 3.94 -13.31 -2.11
N HIS A 309 2.68 -13.22 -1.67
CA HIS A 309 2.30 -12.70 -0.35
C HIS A 309 2.93 -13.52 0.78
N THR A 310 2.85 -14.86 0.66
CA THR A 310 3.48 -15.79 1.60
C THR A 310 4.98 -15.52 1.74
N LEU A 311 5.68 -15.37 0.61
CA LEU A 311 7.12 -15.09 0.62
C LEU A 311 7.44 -13.71 1.21
N MET A 312 6.65 -12.68 0.89
CA MET A 312 6.81 -11.33 1.47
C MET A 312 6.64 -11.31 2.99
N GLY A 313 5.84 -12.24 3.55
CA GLY A 313 5.74 -12.47 4.99
C GLY A 313 7.08 -12.82 5.68
N ASN A 314 8.08 -13.27 4.92
CA ASN A 314 9.47 -13.42 5.38
C ASN A 314 10.37 -12.41 4.64
N PRO A 315 10.47 -11.17 5.12
CA PRO A 315 11.01 -10.07 4.33
C PRO A 315 12.52 -10.16 4.12
N VAL A 316 13.27 -10.82 5.01
CA VAL A 316 14.72 -11.05 4.83
C VAL A 316 14.96 -12.03 3.69
N ASN A 317 14.21 -13.13 3.65
CA ASN A 317 14.34 -14.13 2.60
C ASN A 317 13.82 -13.58 1.26
N TYR A 318 12.70 -12.86 1.29
CA TYR A 318 12.17 -12.18 0.12
C TYR A 318 13.15 -11.13 -0.44
N TRP A 319 13.78 -10.34 0.43
CA TRP A 319 14.85 -9.42 0.05
C TRP A 319 16.00 -10.15 -0.66
N LYS A 320 16.56 -11.19 -0.03
CA LYS A 320 17.69 -11.96 -0.58
C LYS A 320 17.34 -12.58 -1.94
N TYR A 321 16.16 -13.18 -2.03
CA TYR A 321 15.65 -13.81 -3.24
C TYR A 321 15.51 -12.79 -4.38
N THR A 322 14.78 -11.70 -4.16
CA THR A 322 14.52 -10.71 -5.21
C THR A 322 15.78 -9.97 -5.65
N VAL A 323 16.63 -9.56 -4.71
CA VAL A 323 17.89 -8.87 -5.03
C VAL A 323 18.87 -9.82 -5.71
N GLY A 324 18.97 -11.08 -5.27
CA GLY A 324 19.83 -12.07 -5.90
C GLY A 324 19.39 -12.42 -7.33
N LEU A 325 18.09 -12.46 -7.58
CA LEU A 325 17.54 -12.81 -8.90
C LEU A 325 17.49 -11.63 -9.88
N THR A 326 17.12 -10.44 -9.41
CA THR A 326 16.75 -9.29 -10.26
C THR A 326 17.64 -8.06 -10.08
N GLU A 327 18.60 -8.11 -9.14
CA GLU A 327 19.38 -6.96 -8.66
C GLU A 327 18.53 -5.85 -8.04
N LYS A 328 17.23 -6.06 -7.82
CA LYS A 328 16.30 -5.08 -7.26
C LYS A 328 15.52 -5.71 -6.12
N PHE A 329 15.21 -4.92 -5.11
CA PHE A 329 14.23 -5.33 -4.12
C PHE A 329 12.84 -5.14 -4.72
N ILE A 330 12.23 -6.20 -5.25
CA ILE A 330 10.97 -6.05 -5.99
C ILE A 330 9.85 -5.60 -5.05
N GLY A 331 9.18 -4.50 -5.42
CA GLY A 331 8.00 -4.02 -4.71
C GLY A 331 6.74 -4.76 -5.15
N HIS A 332 5.70 -4.64 -4.34
CA HIS A 332 4.35 -5.07 -4.68
C HIS A 332 3.48 -3.82 -4.66
N ASP A 333 3.10 -3.34 -5.85
CA ASP A 333 2.25 -2.16 -6.01
C ASP A 333 0.84 -2.64 -6.30
N ASP A 334 0.02 -2.70 -5.25
CA ASP A 334 -1.38 -3.09 -5.31
C ASP A 334 -2.31 -1.92 -5.64
N LYS A 335 -1.75 -0.73 -5.92
CA LYS A 335 -2.48 0.49 -6.29
C LYS A 335 -2.22 0.84 -7.77
N ILE A 336 -2.58 -0.08 -8.65
CA ILE A 336 -2.53 0.12 -10.10
C ILE A 336 -3.94 0.50 -10.59
N ASP A 337 -4.01 1.55 -11.40
CA ASP A 337 -5.25 1.95 -12.10
C ASP A 337 -5.81 0.81 -12.95
N GLU A 338 -7.13 0.61 -12.97
CA GLU A 338 -7.77 -0.54 -13.62
C GLU A 338 -7.44 -0.66 -15.11
N ALA A 339 -7.39 0.46 -15.84
CA ALA A 339 -7.09 0.45 -17.26
C ALA A 339 -5.65 -0.04 -17.50
N ARG A 340 -4.70 0.52 -16.74
CA ARG A 340 -3.29 0.11 -16.79
C ARG A 340 -3.10 -1.34 -16.33
N LEU A 341 -3.86 -1.79 -15.33
CA LEU A 341 -3.84 -3.17 -14.85
C LEU A 341 -4.30 -4.14 -15.94
N GLY A 342 -5.37 -3.80 -16.67
CA GLY A 342 -5.89 -4.60 -17.78
C GLY A 342 -4.88 -4.74 -18.92
N GLU A 343 -4.25 -3.64 -19.33
CA GLU A 343 -3.19 -3.66 -20.36
C GLU A 343 -1.97 -4.50 -19.93
N ALA A 344 -1.51 -4.31 -18.69
CA ALA A 344 -0.39 -5.05 -18.13
C ALA A 344 -0.70 -6.55 -17.99
N TYR A 345 -1.93 -6.89 -17.62
CA TYR A 345 -2.40 -8.27 -17.53
C TYR A 345 -2.43 -8.93 -18.92
N ALA A 346 -3.00 -8.26 -19.92
CA ALA A 346 -3.03 -8.76 -21.30
C ALA A 346 -1.62 -9.03 -21.83
N TRP A 347 -0.69 -8.08 -21.62
CA TRP A 347 0.71 -8.24 -21.98
C TRP A 347 1.37 -9.42 -21.25
N THR A 348 1.10 -9.58 -19.96
CA THR A 348 1.65 -10.68 -19.14
C THR A 348 1.19 -12.03 -19.68
N CYS A 349 -0.11 -12.18 -19.98
CA CYS A 349 -0.68 -13.39 -20.56
C CYS A 349 -0.05 -13.73 -21.91
N GLU A 350 0.02 -12.76 -22.83
CA GLU A 350 0.61 -12.96 -24.16
C GLU A 350 2.08 -13.41 -24.06
N LYS A 351 2.83 -12.79 -23.16
CA LYS A 351 4.25 -13.09 -22.98
C LYS A 351 4.46 -14.47 -22.34
N TYR A 352 3.67 -14.81 -21.32
CA TYR A 352 3.72 -16.11 -20.66
C TYR A 352 3.36 -17.24 -21.64
N GLU A 353 2.30 -17.06 -22.43
CA GLU A 353 1.89 -18.01 -23.48
C GLU A 353 3.02 -18.25 -24.49
N LYS A 354 3.66 -17.18 -25.00
CA LYS A 354 4.78 -17.32 -25.94
C LYS A 354 5.94 -18.11 -25.34
N LEU A 355 6.38 -17.75 -24.13
CA LEU A 355 7.52 -18.39 -23.47
C LEU A 355 7.26 -19.88 -23.19
N HIS A 356 6.06 -20.23 -22.74
CA HIS A 356 5.77 -21.60 -22.29
C HIS A 356 5.10 -22.49 -23.35
N MET A 357 4.44 -21.94 -24.38
CA MET A 357 4.04 -22.73 -25.55
C MET A 357 5.25 -23.07 -26.44
N LEU A 358 6.27 -22.19 -26.52
CA LEU A 358 7.53 -22.53 -27.21
C LEU A 358 8.25 -23.70 -26.51
N VAL A 359 8.24 -23.76 -25.18
CA VAL A 359 8.80 -24.86 -24.38
C VAL A 359 8.01 -26.17 -24.58
N LEU A 360 6.68 -26.12 -24.61
CA LEU A 360 5.84 -27.31 -24.87
C LEU A 360 6.02 -27.86 -26.30
N ARG A 361 6.29 -26.99 -27.28
CA ARG A 361 6.60 -27.41 -28.67
C ARG A 361 7.99 -28.01 -28.84
N SER A 362 8.93 -27.68 -27.95
CA SER A 362 10.32 -28.18 -27.99
C SER A 362 10.59 -29.37 -27.07
N ASN A 363 9.66 -29.70 -26.15
CA ASN A 363 9.69 -30.90 -25.32
C ASN A 363 8.25 -31.38 -25.03
N PRO A 364 7.69 -32.30 -25.83
CA PRO A 364 6.34 -32.81 -25.64
C PRO A 364 6.34 -33.88 -24.53
N LEU A 365 6.15 -33.49 -23.27
CA LEU A 365 5.73 -34.41 -22.22
C LEU A 365 4.19 -34.48 -22.15
N PRO A 366 3.59 -35.58 -21.63
CA PRO A 366 2.14 -35.76 -21.63
C PRO A 366 1.46 -34.65 -20.82
N LEU A 367 0.49 -33.98 -21.44
CA LEU A 367 -0.23 -32.85 -20.87
C LEU A 367 -1.09 -33.28 -19.65
N PRO A 368 -0.97 -32.61 -18.49
CA PRO A 368 -1.98 -32.71 -17.44
C PRO A 368 -3.27 -32.01 -17.87
N ILE A 369 -4.40 -32.58 -17.46
CA ILE A 369 -5.81 -32.34 -17.88
C ILE A 369 -6.34 -30.89 -17.72
N HIS A 370 -5.52 -29.93 -17.31
CA HIS A 370 -5.92 -28.54 -17.02
C HIS A 370 -6.26 -27.66 -18.25
N TYR A 371 -6.15 -28.17 -19.47
CA TYR A 371 -6.39 -27.35 -20.68
C TYR A 371 -7.89 -27.03 -20.91
N GLU A 372 -8.82 -27.90 -20.48
CA GLU A 372 -10.25 -27.65 -20.67
C GLU A 372 -10.78 -26.50 -19.80
N THR A 373 -10.20 -26.28 -18.61
CA THR A 373 -10.62 -25.20 -17.71
C THR A 373 -10.27 -23.80 -18.24
N LEU A 374 -9.20 -23.68 -19.05
CA LEU A 374 -8.80 -22.43 -19.68
C LEU A 374 -9.69 -22.01 -20.86
N LEU A 375 -10.40 -22.96 -21.48
CA LEU A 375 -11.36 -22.66 -22.55
C LEU A 375 -12.70 -22.15 -22.01
N LEU A 376 -13.11 -22.58 -20.82
CA LEU A 376 -14.35 -22.14 -20.17
C LEU A 376 -14.30 -20.68 -19.68
N LEU A 377 -13.12 -20.14 -19.44
CA LEU A 377 -12.93 -18.73 -19.04
C LEU A 377 -12.88 -17.74 -20.23
N LYS A 378 -13.00 -18.23 -21.48
CA LYS A 378 -12.96 -17.41 -22.70
C LYS A 378 -14.33 -17.02 -23.26
N THR A 379 -15.45 -17.36 -22.62
CA THR A 379 -16.77 -16.89 -23.09
C THR A 379 -17.12 -15.53 -22.50
N PRO A 380 -17.30 -14.47 -23.30
CA PRO A 380 -17.84 -13.21 -22.82
C PRO A 380 -19.32 -13.40 -22.46
N SER A 381 -19.75 -12.84 -21.33
CA SER A 381 -21.14 -12.70 -20.94
C SER A 381 -21.88 -11.76 -21.90
N SER A 382 -22.27 -12.26 -23.07
CA SER A 382 -23.18 -11.56 -23.99
C SER A 382 -24.21 -12.54 -24.58
N ALA A 383 -25.07 -13.09 -23.74
CA ALA A 383 -26.30 -13.73 -24.21
C ALA A 383 -27.36 -12.65 -24.48
N ARG A 384 -27.35 -12.11 -25.70
CA ARG A 384 -28.53 -11.45 -26.28
C ARG A 384 -29.65 -12.49 -26.36
N ARG A 385 -30.77 -12.23 -25.68
CA ARG A 385 -32.02 -13.00 -25.86
C ARG A 385 -32.47 -12.91 -27.33
N PRO A 386 -32.93 -14.00 -27.97
CA PRO A 386 -33.49 -13.93 -29.31
C PRO A 386 -34.89 -13.30 -29.28
N ARG A 387 -35.15 -12.43 -30.27
CA ARG A 387 -36.48 -11.90 -30.61
C ARG A 387 -37.40 -13.06 -31.02
N SER A 388 -38.49 -13.29 -30.28
CA SER A 388 -39.63 -14.07 -30.76
C SER A 388 -40.61 -13.14 -31.48
N GLN A 389 -40.90 -13.45 -32.75
CA GLN A 389 -42.03 -12.87 -33.46
C GLN A 389 -43.36 -13.41 -32.86
N ASN A 390 -44.33 -12.50 -32.83
CA ASN A 390 -45.70 -12.60 -32.32
C ASN A 390 -46.53 -13.70 -33.03
N PRO A 391 -47.63 -14.21 -32.42
CA PRO A 391 -48.92 -13.53 -32.67
C PRO A 391 -49.93 -13.49 -31.51
N ARG A 392 -50.60 -12.34 -31.41
CA ARG A 392 -52.00 -12.06 -31.01
C ARG A 392 -52.60 -12.81 -29.81
N LEU A 393 -53.03 -12.06 -28.78
CA LEU A 393 -54.44 -12.01 -28.34
C LEU A 393 -54.71 -10.92 -27.27
N ARG A 394 -55.66 -10.05 -27.64
CA ARG A 394 -56.65 -9.26 -26.87
C ARG A 394 -56.31 -8.57 -25.54
N ALA A 395 -56.56 -7.27 -25.57
CA ALA A 395 -56.72 -6.35 -24.47
C ALA A 395 -57.79 -6.77 -23.46
N LEU A 396 -57.52 -6.53 -22.17
CA LEU A 396 -58.53 -6.22 -21.16
C LEU A 396 -57.98 -5.20 -20.15
N ARG A 397 -58.85 -4.26 -19.81
CA ARG A 397 -58.65 -3.01 -19.08
C ARG A 397 -58.33 -3.23 -17.60
N ARG A 398 -57.60 -2.28 -17.00
CA ARG A 398 -57.60 -2.04 -15.55
C ARG A 398 -58.98 -1.58 -15.08
N PRO A 399 -59.25 -1.68 -13.78
CA PRO A 399 -59.51 -0.46 -13.05
C PRO A 399 -58.63 -0.33 -11.80
N ASN A 400 -58.17 0.90 -11.61
CA ASN A 400 -57.66 1.51 -10.36
C ASN A 400 -58.82 1.66 -9.34
N PRO A 401 -58.62 2.08 -8.07
CA PRO A 401 -57.53 2.89 -7.50
C PRO A 401 -56.30 2.14 -7.04
#